data_AF-A0A845RPS5-F1
#
_entry.id   AF-A0A845RPS5-F1
#
_cell.length_a   1.000
_cell.length_b   1.000
_cell.length_c   1.000
_cell.angle_alpha   90.00
_cell.angle_beta   90.00
_cell.angle_gamma   90.00
#
_symmetry.space_group_name_H-M   'P 1'
#
loop_
_entity.id
_entity.type
_entity.pdbx_description
1 polymer ?
#
loop_
_entity_poly.entity_id
_entity_poly.type
_entity_poly.pdbx_seq_one_letter_code
_entity_poly.pdbx_strand_id
1 'polypeptide(L)'
;MSQLRMGKVVLRSLFRRPATLMYPQVPRVWQDITRGHIEINEPDCILCGMCQRKCPSDAIIVDRKERTWTIHRMGCIQCKSCVDVCPKKCLFMKQEYTTPDVQKITDVHDIPEQEKPAAKEA
;
A
#
# COMPACT_ATOMS: atom_id res chain seq x y z
N MET A 1 50.25 9.58 -3.15
CA MET A 1 49.44 10.30 -2.13
C MET A 1 47.94 9.92 -2.10
N SER A 2 47.51 8.81 -2.74
CA SER A 2 46.09 8.33 -2.67
C SER A 2 45.88 7.20 -1.64
N GLN A 3 46.88 6.32 -1.46
CA GLN A 3 46.82 5.13 -0.60
C GLN A 3 46.58 5.45 0.91
N LEU A 4 47.22 6.50 1.44
CA LEU A 4 47.11 6.90 2.86
C LEU A 4 45.75 7.49 3.25
N ARG A 5 45.00 8.04 2.28
CA ARG A 5 43.67 8.60 2.54
C ARG A 5 42.64 7.51 2.86
N MET A 6 42.74 6.36 2.20
CA MET A 6 41.83 5.23 2.44
C MET A 6 42.03 4.65 3.84
N GLY A 7 43.27 4.48 4.29
CA GLY A 7 43.57 3.99 5.64
C GLY A 7 42.94 4.83 6.75
N LYS A 8 42.96 6.17 6.62
CA LYS A 8 42.30 7.08 7.57
C LYS A 8 40.77 6.91 7.61
N VAL A 9 40.14 6.66 6.46
CA VAL A 9 38.69 6.42 6.37
C VAL A 9 38.32 5.08 6.97
N VAL A 10 39.09 4.02 6.67
CA VAL A 10 38.89 2.67 7.22
C VAL A 10 39.02 2.69 8.74
N LEU A 11 40.08 3.30 9.28
CA LEU A 11 40.27 3.41 10.72
C LEU A 11 39.12 4.18 11.40
N ARG A 12 38.66 5.28 10.78
CA ARG A 12 37.50 6.05 11.28
C ARG A 12 36.19 5.26 11.21
N SER A 13 36.01 4.42 10.19
CA SER A 13 34.81 3.58 10.04
C SER A 13 34.78 2.43 11.04
N LEU A 14 35.94 1.84 11.36
CA LEU A 14 36.05 0.72 12.31
C LEU A 14 35.58 1.09 13.72
N PHE A 15 35.89 2.31 14.19
CA PHE A 15 35.49 2.79 15.51
C PHE A 15 34.11 3.45 15.56
N ARG A 16 33.37 3.49 14.45
CA ARG A 16 32.00 4.03 14.41
C ARG A 16 30.98 2.92 14.58
N ARG A 17 29.82 3.28 15.12
CA ARG A 17 28.67 2.36 15.18
C ARG A 17 28.26 1.97 13.75
N PRO A 18 27.87 0.70 13.54
CA PRO A 18 27.41 0.26 12.23
C PRO A 18 26.10 0.97 11.87
N ALA A 19 25.91 1.24 10.58
CA ALA A 19 24.66 1.83 10.06
C ALA A 19 23.50 0.81 9.98
N THR A 20 23.77 -0.47 10.25
CA THR A 20 22.80 -1.56 10.17
C THR A 20 21.85 -1.58 11.36
N LEU A 21 20.58 -1.83 11.09
CA LEU A 21 19.59 -2.20 12.10
C LEU A 21 19.62 -3.72 12.32
N MET A 22 19.38 -4.17 13.55
CA MET A 22 19.25 -5.59 13.88
C MET A 22 17.87 -6.11 13.49
N TYR A 23 17.64 -6.35 12.19
CA TYR A 23 16.42 -6.98 11.72
C TYR A 23 16.42 -8.48 12.07
N PRO A 24 15.34 -9.06 12.61
CA PRO A 24 14.01 -8.48 12.86
C PRO A 24 13.78 -7.91 14.27
N GLN A 25 14.77 -7.94 15.17
CA GLN A 25 14.62 -7.54 16.59
C GLN A 25 14.29 -6.06 16.77
N VAL A 26 14.88 -5.19 15.94
CA VAL A 26 14.59 -3.74 15.93
C VAL A 26 13.88 -3.42 14.62
N PRO A 27 12.54 -3.24 14.62
CA PRO A 27 11.80 -2.91 13.42
C PRO A 27 12.19 -1.52 12.90
N ARG A 28 12.10 -1.34 11.59
CA ARG A 28 12.30 -0.04 10.96
C ARG A 28 11.12 0.88 11.28
N VAL A 29 11.40 2.15 11.54
CA VAL A 29 10.38 3.19 11.62
C VAL A 29 10.00 3.61 10.21
N TRP A 30 8.72 3.47 9.86
CA TRP A 30 8.18 3.90 8.57
C TRP A 30 7.89 5.40 8.57
N GLN A 31 8.09 6.05 7.42
CA GLN A 31 7.74 7.46 7.24
C GLN A 31 6.28 7.60 6.82
N ASP A 32 5.68 8.77 7.06
CA ASP A 32 4.25 8.99 6.76
C ASP A 32 3.88 8.83 5.27
N ILE A 33 4.85 9.07 4.39
CA ILE A 33 4.68 8.96 2.94
C ILE A 33 4.95 7.55 2.38
N THR A 34 5.29 6.59 3.26
CA THR A 34 5.61 5.22 2.86
C THR A 34 4.40 4.57 2.18
N ARG A 35 4.64 3.99 1.01
CA ARG A 35 3.64 3.29 0.22
C ARG A 35 3.77 1.80 0.46
N GLY A 36 2.86 1.23 1.25
CA GLY A 36 2.76 -0.20 1.47
C GLY A 36 1.72 -0.85 0.57
N HIS A 37 0.86 -1.69 1.14
CA HIS A 37 -0.30 -2.24 0.45
C HIS A 37 -1.55 -1.37 0.59
N ILE A 38 -2.51 -1.62 -0.30
CA ILE A 38 -3.81 -0.93 -0.33
C ILE A 38 -4.78 -1.64 0.61
N GLU A 39 -5.49 -0.91 1.44
CA GLU A 39 -6.64 -1.40 2.19
C GLU A 39 -7.89 -0.59 1.80
N ILE A 40 -9.05 -1.22 1.95
CA ILE A 40 -10.36 -0.66 1.60
C ILE A 40 -11.21 -0.57 2.86
N ASN A 41 -11.94 0.52 3.02
CA ASN A 41 -13.08 0.60 3.91
C ASN A 41 -14.32 0.18 3.11
N GLU A 42 -14.74 -1.07 3.26
CA GLU A 42 -15.86 -1.68 2.53
C GLU A 42 -17.15 -0.87 2.62
N PRO A 43 -17.61 -0.42 3.80
CA PRO A 43 -18.86 0.34 3.91
C PRO A 43 -18.84 1.69 3.21
N ASP A 44 -17.70 2.27 2.84
CA ASP A 44 -17.70 3.56 2.13
C ASP A 44 -17.64 3.38 0.60
N CYS A 45 -17.45 2.15 0.13
CA CYS A 45 -17.31 1.85 -1.28
C CYS A 45 -18.67 1.89 -2.00
N ILE A 46 -18.75 2.70 -3.06
CA ILE A 46 -19.95 2.81 -3.92
C ILE A 46 -19.81 2.04 -5.25
N LEU A 47 -18.82 1.15 -5.35
CA LEU A 47 -18.56 0.33 -6.56
C LEU A 47 -18.48 1.14 -7.87
N CYS A 48 -17.96 2.37 -7.80
CA CYS A 48 -17.90 3.27 -8.96
C CYS A 48 -16.95 2.79 -10.07
N GLY A 49 -15.98 1.91 -9.76
CA GLY A 49 -15.01 1.36 -10.72
C GLY A 49 -13.95 2.35 -11.20
N MET A 50 -13.80 3.52 -10.58
CA MET A 50 -12.72 4.46 -10.94
C MET A 50 -11.33 3.93 -10.58
N CYS A 51 -11.21 3.23 -9.45
CA CYS A 51 -9.96 2.60 -9.02
C CYS A 51 -9.46 1.54 -10.02
N GLN A 52 -10.37 0.71 -10.54
CA GLN A 52 -10.08 -0.27 -11.60
C GLN A 52 -9.59 0.43 -12.87
N ARG A 53 -10.34 1.40 -13.40
CA ARG A 53 -9.97 2.12 -14.64
C ARG A 53 -8.65 2.89 -14.54
N LYS A 54 -8.25 3.31 -13.34
CA LYS A 54 -7.02 4.07 -13.11
C LYS A 54 -5.82 3.16 -12.78
N CYS A 55 -6.04 1.88 -12.50
CA CYS A 55 -4.98 0.95 -12.16
C CYS A 55 -4.10 0.72 -13.40
N PRO A 56 -2.78 1.03 -13.36
CA PRO A 56 -1.90 0.85 -14.51
C PRO A 56 -1.58 -0.63 -14.81
N SER A 57 -1.84 -1.53 -13.86
CA SER A 57 -1.55 -2.96 -13.95
C SER A 57 -2.82 -3.83 -13.94
N ASP A 58 -4.00 -3.21 -14.03
CA ASP A 58 -5.30 -3.90 -13.98
C ASP A 58 -5.47 -4.87 -12.78
N ALA A 59 -4.82 -4.55 -11.66
CA ALA A 59 -4.82 -5.42 -10.48
C ALA A 59 -6.14 -5.39 -9.69
N ILE A 60 -7.03 -4.44 -9.97
CA ILE A 60 -8.29 -4.24 -9.23
C ILE A 60 -9.46 -4.58 -10.14
N ILE A 61 -10.38 -5.41 -9.64
CA ILE A 61 -11.62 -5.77 -10.31
C ILE A 61 -12.78 -5.35 -9.42
N VAL A 62 -13.79 -4.69 -10.01
CA VAL A 62 -14.99 -4.24 -9.32
C VAL A 62 -16.21 -4.84 -10.01
N ASP A 63 -16.89 -5.76 -9.32
CA ASP A 63 -18.17 -6.29 -9.78
C ASP A 63 -19.33 -5.57 -9.10
N ARG A 64 -20.19 -4.92 -9.90
CA ARG A 64 -21.37 -4.22 -9.40
C ARG A 64 -22.57 -5.14 -9.15
N LYS A 65 -22.64 -6.26 -9.86
CA LYS A 65 -23.73 -7.25 -9.73
C LYS A 65 -23.52 -8.10 -8.49
N GLU A 66 -22.31 -8.61 -8.33
CA GLU A 66 -21.92 -9.42 -7.15
C GLU A 66 -21.54 -8.54 -5.95
N ARG A 67 -21.40 -7.22 -6.16
CA ARG A 67 -20.99 -6.25 -5.14
C ARG A 67 -19.63 -6.57 -4.51
N THR A 68 -18.72 -7.13 -5.30
CA THR A 68 -17.38 -7.50 -4.86
C THR A 68 -16.34 -6.49 -5.33
N TRP A 69 -15.38 -6.23 -4.45
CA TRP A 69 -14.16 -5.50 -4.79
C TRP A 69 -12.98 -6.45 -4.59
N THR A 70 -12.24 -6.71 -5.67
CA THR A 70 -11.18 -7.70 -5.69
C THR A 70 -9.84 -7.06 -6.05
N ILE A 71 -8.78 -7.48 -5.37
CA ILE A 71 -7.41 -7.05 -5.68
C ILE A 71 -6.46 -8.23 -5.81
N HIS A 72 -5.78 -8.32 -6.96
CA HIS A 72 -4.66 -9.24 -7.17
C HIS A 72 -3.39 -8.62 -6.58
N ARG A 73 -3.01 -9.05 -5.37
CA ARG A 73 -1.90 -8.46 -4.61
C ARG A 73 -0.58 -8.46 -5.38
N MET A 74 -0.28 -9.54 -6.09
CA MET A 74 0.93 -9.64 -6.92
C MET A 74 0.92 -8.77 -8.18
N GLY A 75 -0.25 -8.33 -8.65
CA GLY A 75 -0.35 -7.39 -9.77
C GLY A 75 -0.21 -5.93 -9.34
N CYS A 76 -0.31 -5.63 -8.04
CA CYS A 76 -0.27 -4.26 -7.55
C CYS A 76 1.16 -3.71 -7.51
N ILE A 77 1.40 -2.61 -8.22
CA ILE A 77 2.70 -1.90 -8.23
C ILE A 77 2.81 -0.79 -7.16
N GLN A 78 1.89 -0.75 -6.20
CA GLN A 78 1.90 0.19 -5.05
C GLN A 78 2.02 1.68 -5.44
N CYS A 79 1.47 2.06 -6.60
CA CYS A 79 1.60 3.42 -7.15
C CYS A 79 0.70 4.48 -6.50
N LYS A 80 -0.28 4.09 -5.66
CA LYS A 80 -1.30 4.95 -5.02
C LYS A 80 -2.37 5.57 -5.95
N SER A 81 -2.27 5.42 -7.27
CA SER A 81 -3.24 6.03 -8.22
C SER A 81 -4.72 5.72 -7.96
N CYS A 82 -5.03 4.52 -7.43
CA CYS A 82 -6.40 4.13 -7.07
C CYS A 82 -6.95 4.89 -5.85
N VAL A 83 -6.07 5.22 -4.89
CA VAL A 83 -6.41 6.00 -3.69
C VAL A 83 -6.72 7.44 -4.08
N ASP A 84 -5.88 8.03 -4.94
CA ASP A 84 -6.01 9.43 -5.35
C ASP A 84 -7.28 9.69 -6.19
N VAL A 85 -7.73 8.71 -6.98
CA VAL A 85 -8.95 8.83 -7.82
C VAL A 85 -10.23 8.47 -7.07
N CYS A 86 -10.15 7.90 -5.87
CA CYS A 86 -11.33 7.42 -5.16
C CYS A 86 -12.19 8.62 -4.66
N PRO A 87 -13.45 8.77 -5.13
CA PRO A 87 -14.27 9.93 -4.80
C PRO A 87 -14.76 9.90 -3.35
N LYS A 88 -14.96 8.70 -2.82
CA LYS A 88 -15.35 8.45 -1.41
C LYS A 88 -14.16 8.35 -0.48
N LYS A 89 -12.93 8.36 -1.00
CA LYS A 89 -11.69 8.17 -0.24
C LYS A 89 -11.70 6.93 0.67
N CYS A 90 -12.40 5.88 0.23
CA CYS A 90 -12.49 4.62 0.97
C CYS A 90 -11.24 3.73 0.83
N LEU A 91 -10.31 4.08 -0.08
CA LEU A 91 -9.07 3.34 -0.27
C LEU A 91 -7.93 4.11 0.41
N PHE A 92 -7.03 3.40 1.08
CA PHE A 92 -5.85 3.99 1.71
C PHE A 92 -4.62 3.09 1.57
N MET A 93 -3.43 3.70 1.63
CA MET A 93 -2.16 2.97 1.63
C MET A 93 -1.74 2.75 3.07
N LYS A 94 -1.54 1.50 3.48
CA LYS A 94 -0.93 1.19 4.78
C LYS A 94 0.57 1.47 4.72
N GLN A 95 1.15 1.93 5.81
CA GLN A 95 2.57 2.30 5.90
C GLN A 95 3.43 1.10 6.33
N GLU A 96 3.19 -0.06 5.72
CA GLU A 96 3.87 -1.32 6.05
C GLU A 96 4.31 -2.01 4.77
N TYR A 97 5.37 -2.81 4.82
CA TYR A 97 5.75 -3.61 3.66
C TYR A 97 4.72 -4.74 3.46
N THR A 98 4.50 -5.11 2.20
CA THR A 98 3.69 -6.30 1.89
C THR A 98 4.44 -7.54 2.33
N THR A 99 3.82 -8.35 3.18
CA THR A 99 4.43 -9.59 3.66
C THR A 99 4.65 -10.55 2.49
N PRO A 100 5.81 -11.25 2.45
CA PRO A 100 6.02 -12.28 1.44
C PRO A 100 5.02 -13.41 1.66
N ASP A 101 4.43 -13.89 0.57
CA ASP A 101 3.57 -15.06 0.56
C ASP A 101 4.07 -16.04 -0.51
N VAL A 102 3.76 -17.32 -0.31
CA VAL A 102 4.09 -18.41 -1.21
C VAL A 102 3.12 -18.52 -2.38
N GLN A 103 1.91 -17.95 -2.26
CA GLN A 103 0.85 -18.05 -3.27
C GLN A 103 0.45 -16.71 -3.87
N LYS A 104 -0.23 -16.76 -5.02
CA LYS A 104 -0.85 -15.58 -5.65
C LYS A 104 -2.12 -15.21 -4.88
N ILE A 105 -1.99 -14.39 -3.85
CA ILE A 105 -3.14 -13.95 -3.06
C ILE A 105 -4.04 -13.03 -3.89
N THR A 106 -5.33 -13.31 -3.83
CA THR A 106 -6.39 -12.45 -4.36
C THR A 106 -7.34 -12.17 -3.22
N ASP A 107 -7.43 -10.91 -2.81
CA ASP A 107 -8.31 -10.50 -1.73
C ASP A 107 -9.65 -10.12 -2.34
N VAL A 108 -10.72 -10.72 -1.84
CA VAL A 108 -12.10 -10.43 -2.26
C VAL A 108 -12.80 -9.80 -1.06
N HIS A 109 -13.32 -8.59 -1.26
CA HIS A 109 -14.05 -7.83 -0.26
C HIS A 109 -15.51 -7.67 -0.71
N ASP A 110 -16.44 -8.13 0.12
CA ASP A 110 -17.87 -7.97 -0.11
C ASP A 110 -18.32 -6.58 0.37
N ILE A 111 -18.92 -5.78 -0.52
CA ILE A 111 -19.34 -4.42 -0.20
C ILE A 111 -20.78 -4.42 0.33
N PRO A 112 -20.99 -4.08 1.62
CA PRO A 112 -22.32 -4.12 2.23
C PRO A 112 -23.28 -3.15 1.54
N GLU A 113 -24.56 -3.49 1.55
CA GLU A 113 -25.59 -2.64 0.96
C GLU A 113 -25.74 -1.35 1.77
N GLN A 114 -25.63 -0.21 1.08
CA GLN A 114 -25.74 1.11 1.69
C GLN A 114 -27.22 1.44 1.87
N GLU A 115 -27.69 1.60 3.11
CA GLU A 115 -28.98 2.24 3.35
C GLU A 115 -28.93 3.67 2.78
N LYS A 116 -29.77 3.96 1.79
CA LYS A 116 -29.84 5.26 1.15
C LYS A 116 -30.14 6.30 2.23
N PRO A 117 -29.25 7.26 2.54
CA PRO A 117 -29.55 8.26 3.55
C PRO A 117 -30.81 9.00 3.11
N ALA A 118 -31.78 9.10 4.03
CA ALA A 118 -33.02 9.83 3.82
C ALA A 118 -32.69 11.17 3.16
N ALA A 119 -33.36 11.47 2.05
CA ALA A 119 -33.15 12.70 1.30
C ALA A 119 -33.17 13.87 2.29
N LYS A 120 -32.08 14.65 2.35
CA LYS A 120 -32.10 15.90 3.11
C LYS A 120 -33.26 16.74 2.57
N GLU A 121 -34.28 16.91 3.40
CA GLU A 121 -35.37 17.85 3.16
C GLU A 121 -34.75 19.23 2.92
N ALA A 122 -35.23 19.89 1.85
CA ALA A 122 -34.71 21.13 1.30
C ALA A 122 -34.97 22.33 2.21
#